data_AF-A0A925NC41-F1
#
_entry.id   AF-A0A925NC41-F1
#
_cell.length_a   1.000
_cell.length_b   1.000
_cell.length_c   1.000
_cell.angle_alpha   90.00
_cell.angle_beta   90.00
_cell.angle_gamma   90.00
#
_symmetry.space_group_name_H-M   'P 1'
#
loop_
_entity.id
_entity.type
_entity.pdbx_description
1 polymer ?
#
loop_
_entity_poly.entity_id
_entity_poly.type
_entity_poly.pdbx_seq_one_letter_code
_entity_poly.pdbx_strand_id
1 'polypeptide(L)'
;LGDVVCGGFGLPIARDMCQKVIVVASNDLQSLYVANNVCSAVEYFRKLGGNVGVAGMVINRDDGTGEAAAFAEQVGIPVLSTIPANEDIRRKSASYEIIGRPGSPWGPMFAELAENVGTSTPMRPKPMTQDALLGLFSAASVGRDVVLEPATQFDMCGKTELQRETLEVVYDEV
;
A
#
# COMPACT_ATOMS: atom_id res chain seq x y z
N LEU A 1 9.80 -3.83 -11.71
CA LEU A 1 8.55 -3.35 -12.33
C LEU A 1 7.41 -4.16 -11.72
N GLY A 2 6.77 -3.65 -10.67
CA GLY A 2 5.59 -4.28 -10.06
C GLY A 2 4.38 -3.68 -10.75
N ASP A 3 3.85 -4.38 -11.73
CA ASP A 3 2.72 -3.90 -12.53
C ASP A 3 1.47 -3.94 -11.64
N VAL A 4 0.97 -2.76 -11.26
CA VAL A 4 -0.40 -2.62 -10.76
C VAL A 4 -1.28 -2.75 -11.99
N VAL A 5 -1.60 -3.99 -12.35
CA VAL A 5 -2.52 -4.26 -13.45
C VAL A 5 -3.91 -3.87 -12.98
N CYS A 6 -4.44 -2.78 -13.55
CA CYS A 6 -5.66 -2.05 -13.17
C CYS A 6 -6.99 -2.82 -13.25
N GLY A 7 -6.97 -4.16 -13.23
CA GLY A 7 -8.18 -5.00 -13.19
C GLY A 7 -7.95 -6.50 -12.99
N GLY A 8 -6.70 -6.97 -12.86
CA GLY A 8 -6.40 -8.41 -12.91
C GLY A 8 -6.94 -9.21 -11.73
N PHE A 9 -6.95 -8.64 -10.52
CA PHE A 9 -7.43 -9.32 -9.31
C PHE A 9 -8.93 -9.12 -9.03
N GLY A 10 -9.53 -8.06 -9.57
CA GLY A 10 -10.93 -7.74 -9.32
C GLY A 10 -11.88 -8.81 -9.86
N LEU A 11 -11.64 -9.30 -11.07
CA LEU A 11 -12.49 -10.32 -11.71
C LEU A 11 -12.45 -11.69 -10.99
N PRO A 12 -11.28 -12.25 -10.63
CA PRO A 12 -11.21 -13.46 -9.80
C PRO A 12 -11.96 -13.34 -8.48
N ILE A 13 -11.86 -12.21 -7.79
CA ILE A 13 -12.58 -11.97 -6.53
C ILE A 13 -14.08 -11.84 -6.78
N ALA A 14 -14.48 -11.05 -7.78
CA ALA A 14 -15.88 -10.77 -8.09
C ALA A 14 -16.66 -12.01 -8.55
N ARG A 15 -15.99 -12.93 -9.25
CA ARG A 15 -16.60 -14.17 -9.77
C ARG A 15 -16.37 -15.39 -8.89
N ASP A 16 -15.89 -15.21 -7.66
CA ASP A 16 -15.60 -16.30 -6.70
C ASP A 16 -14.68 -17.39 -7.30
N MET A 17 -13.77 -17.01 -8.20
CA MET A 17 -12.85 -17.95 -8.88
C MET A 17 -11.67 -18.36 -8.00
N CYS A 18 -11.48 -17.67 -6.87
CA CYS A 18 -10.50 -18.03 -5.85
C CYS A 18 -11.10 -17.81 -4.46
N GLN A 19 -10.71 -18.64 -3.50
CA GLN A 19 -11.23 -18.57 -2.13
C GLN A 19 -10.26 -17.82 -1.22
N LYS A 20 -8.95 -17.89 -1.53
CA LYS A 20 -7.87 -17.30 -0.74
C LYS A 20 -7.10 -16.28 -1.58
N VAL A 21 -7.02 -15.05 -1.08
CA VAL A 21 -6.15 -13.99 -1.61
C VAL A 21 -4.94 -13.85 -0.70
N ILE A 22 -3.74 -13.90 -1.28
CA ILE A 22 -2.50 -13.59 -0.57
C ILE A 22 -2.03 -12.23 -1.06
N VAL A 23 -1.78 -11.32 -0.13
CA VAL A 23 -1.30 -9.97 -0.44
C VAL A 23 0.22 -9.96 -0.29
N VAL A 24 0.95 -9.48 -1.29
CA VAL A 24 2.39 -9.24 -1.17
C VAL A 24 2.60 -7.73 -1.10
N ALA A 25 3.25 -7.26 -0.04
CA ALA A 25 3.48 -5.84 0.18
C ALA A 25 4.86 -5.57 0.81
N SER A 26 5.39 -4.37 0.61
CA SER A 26 6.56 -3.84 1.33
C SER A 26 6.11 -2.84 2.40
N ASN A 27 7.06 -2.31 3.18
CA ASN A 27 6.80 -1.25 4.15
C ASN A 27 6.50 0.12 3.52
N ASP A 28 6.52 0.24 2.18
CA ASP A 28 6.24 1.51 1.50
C ASP A 28 4.75 1.86 1.54
N LEU A 29 4.43 3.15 1.77
CA LEU A 29 3.05 3.67 1.80
C LEU A 29 2.23 3.28 0.55
N GLN A 30 2.85 3.36 -0.63
CA GLN A 30 2.17 3.01 -1.89
C GLN A 30 1.85 1.51 -1.96
N SER A 31 2.71 0.67 -1.40
CA SER A 31 2.47 -0.78 -1.34
C SER A 31 1.30 -1.09 -0.41
N LEU A 32 1.28 -0.48 0.78
CA LEU A 32 0.19 -0.68 1.75
C LEU A 32 -1.12 -0.05 1.30
N TYR A 33 -1.10 1.04 0.53
CA TYR A 33 -2.30 1.60 -0.09
C TYR A 33 -2.94 0.60 -1.07
N VAL A 34 -2.14 -0.04 -1.93
CA VAL A 34 -2.64 -1.07 -2.85
C VAL A 34 -3.12 -2.30 -2.06
N ALA A 35 -2.40 -2.72 -1.03
CA ALA A 35 -2.82 -3.81 -0.14
C ALA A 35 -4.19 -3.52 0.52
N ASN A 36 -4.41 -2.28 0.97
CA ASN A 36 -5.68 -1.84 1.56
C ASN A 36 -6.83 -1.83 0.54
N ASN A 37 -6.55 -1.49 -0.72
CA ASN A 37 -7.55 -1.56 -1.80
C ASN A 37 -7.94 -3.01 -2.11
N VAL A 38 -7.00 -3.96 -2.07
CA VAL A 38 -7.32 -5.39 -2.18
C VAL A 38 -8.19 -5.85 -1.02
N CYS A 39 -7.86 -5.43 0.21
CA CYS A 39 -8.68 -5.74 1.39
C CYS A 39 -10.11 -5.18 1.24
N SER A 40 -10.23 -3.93 0.75
CA SER A 40 -11.52 -3.29 0.46
C SER A 40 -12.33 -4.06 -0.59
N ALA A 41 -11.69 -4.51 -1.66
CA ALA A 41 -12.34 -5.29 -2.70
C ALA A 41 -12.87 -6.64 -2.16
N VAL A 42 -12.07 -7.36 -1.38
CA VAL A 42 -12.49 -8.62 -0.75
C VAL A 42 -13.66 -8.38 0.21
N GLU A 43 -13.59 -7.35 1.04
CA GLU A 43 -14.66 -6.98 1.98
C GLU A 43 -15.97 -6.66 1.25
N TYR A 44 -15.89 -5.91 0.15
CA TYR A 44 -17.02 -5.55 -0.70
C TYR A 44 -17.68 -6.77 -1.34
N PHE A 45 -16.93 -7.63 -2.02
CA PHE A 45 -17.51 -8.80 -2.70
C PHE A 45 -18.03 -9.86 -1.73
N ARG A 46 -17.44 -9.95 -0.54
CA ARG A 46 -17.96 -10.81 0.53
C ARG A 46 -19.33 -10.33 1.05
N LYS A 47 -19.57 -9.01 1.12
CA LYS A 47 -20.90 -8.45 1.41
C LYS A 47 -21.94 -8.77 0.35
N LEU A 48 -21.51 -8.95 -0.91
CA LEU A 48 -22.39 -9.33 -2.03
C LEU A 48 -22.65 -10.85 -2.11
N GLY A 49 -22.12 -11.65 -1.16
CA GLY A 49 -22.34 -13.09 -1.09
C GLY A 49 -21.20 -13.96 -1.62
N GLY A 50 -20.04 -13.38 -1.97
CA GLY A 50 -18.84 -14.14 -2.31
C GLY A 50 -18.17 -14.81 -1.11
N ASN A 51 -17.40 -15.87 -1.33
CA ASN A 51 -16.71 -16.63 -0.28
C ASN A 51 -15.22 -16.28 -0.15
N VAL A 52 -14.74 -15.38 -1.01
CA VAL A 52 -13.35 -14.94 -1.03
C VAL A 52 -12.94 -14.29 0.30
N GLY A 53 -11.73 -14.61 0.76
CA GLY A 53 -11.11 -13.97 1.92
C GLY A 53 -9.62 -13.74 1.70
N VAL A 54 -9.03 -12.87 2.52
CA VAL A 54 -7.58 -12.69 2.57
C VAL A 54 -7.00 -13.78 3.46
N ALA A 55 -6.09 -14.58 2.94
CA ALA A 55 -5.38 -15.63 3.67
C ALA A 55 -4.26 -15.07 4.55
N GLY A 56 -3.65 -13.96 4.13
CA GLY A 56 -2.60 -13.29 4.86
C GLY A 56 -1.74 -12.41 3.95
N MET A 57 -0.70 -11.84 4.55
CA MET A 57 0.26 -10.98 3.89
C MET A 57 1.64 -11.63 3.84
N VAL A 58 2.33 -11.52 2.71
CA VAL A 58 3.78 -11.75 2.62
C VAL A 58 4.44 -10.38 2.59
N ILE A 59 5.25 -10.09 3.61
CA ILE A 59 6.05 -8.87 3.62
C ILE A 59 7.28 -9.14 2.76
N ASN A 60 7.45 -8.39 1.69
CA ASN A 60 8.54 -8.57 0.74
C ASN A 60 9.46 -7.36 0.73
N ARG A 61 10.77 -7.61 0.62
CA ARG A 61 11.82 -6.59 0.74
C ARG A 61 11.67 -5.84 2.07
N ASP A 62 11.55 -6.59 3.15
CA ASP A 62 11.48 -6.02 4.49
C ASP A 62 12.81 -5.32 4.85
N ASP A 63 12.72 -4.02 5.12
CA ASP A 63 13.80 -3.16 5.59
C ASP A 63 13.76 -2.92 7.11
N GLY A 64 12.81 -3.55 7.81
CA GLY A 64 12.73 -3.58 9.27
C GLY A 64 12.02 -2.39 9.89
N THR A 65 11.38 -1.53 9.11
CA THR A 65 10.62 -0.37 9.61
C THR A 65 9.27 -0.77 10.24
N GLY A 66 8.68 -1.88 9.79
CA GLY A 66 7.59 -2.57 10.48
C GLY A 66 6.16 -2.13 10.12
N GLU A 67 5.98 -1.18 9.21
CA GLU A 67 4.67 -0.66 8.81
C GLU A 67 3.78 -1.73 8.17
N ALA A 68 4.36 -2.67 7.41
CA ALA A 68 3.58 -3.75 6.80
C ALA A 68 3.06 -4.74 7.85
N ALA A 69 3.84 -5.02 8.90
CA ALA A 69 3.39 -5.86 10.02
C ALA A 69 2.27 -5.17 10.81
N ALA A 70 2.44 -3.87 11.10
CA ALA A 70 1.41 -3.07 11.76
C ALA A 70 0.12 -2.98 10.92
N PHE A 71 0.24 -2.84 9.60
CA PHE A 71 -0.89 -2.88 8.68
C PHE A 71 -1.63 -4.23 8.75
N ALA A 72 -0.90 -5.35 8.67
CA ALA A 72 -1.48 -6.69 8.72
C ALA A 72 -2.28 -6.92 10.02
N GLU A 73 -1.74 -6.47 11.16
CA GLU A 73 -2.42 -6.50 12.45
C GLU A 73 -3.72 -5.66 12.44
N GLN A 74 -3.66 -4.42 11.97
CA GLN A 74 -4.81 -3.50 11.94
C GLN A 74 -5.95 -4.02 11.05
N VAL A 75 -5.62 -4.60 9.89
CA VAL A 75 -6.64 -5.17 8.99
C VAL A 75 -7.08 -6.57 9.39
N GLY A 76 -6.45 -7.18 10.41
CA GLY A 76 -6.82 -8.47 10.98
C GLY A 76 -6.45 -9.66 10.09
N ILE A 77 -5.28 -9.64 9.47
CA ILE A 77 -4.74 -10.75 8.66
C ILE A 77 -3.35 -11.16 9.19
N PRO A 78 -2.97 -12.44 9.13
CA PRO A 78 -1.66 -12.90 9.57
C PRO A 78 -0.59 -12.55 8.54
N VAL A 79 0.64 -12.38 9.02
CA VAL A 79 1.83 -12.37 8.18
C VAL A 79 2.22 -13.83 7.93
N LEU A 80 2.22 -14.24 6.66
CA LEU A 80 2.54 -15.61 6.23
C LEU A 80 4.05 -15.85 6.12
N SER A 81 4.80 -14.81 5.80
CA SER A 81 6.28 -14.82 5.75
C SER A 81 6.80 -13.39 5.59
N THR A 82 8.03 -13.17 6.03
CA THR A 82 8.77 -11.93 5.86
C THR A 82 10.05 -12.21 5.08
N ILE A 83 10.12 -11.69 3.86
CA ILE A 83 11.26 -11.83 2.97
C ILE A 83 12.14 -10.58 3.13
N PRO A 84 13.38 -10.72 3.63
CA PRO A 84 14.23 -9.57 3.93
C PRO A 84 14.70 -8.87 2.66
N ALA A 85 14.99 -7.58 2.78
CA ALA A 85 15.73 -6.82 1.78
C ALA A 85 17.17 -7.35 1.67
N ASN A 86 17.38 -8.38 0.85
CA ASN A 86 18.65 -9.08 0.74
C ASN A 86 19.18 -9.14 -0.70
N GLU A 87 20.49 -8.89 -0.86
CA GLU A 87 21.19 -8.86 -2.14
C GLU A 87 21.23 -10.22 -2.86
N ASP A 88 21.39 -11.33 -2.13
CA ASP A 88 21.40 -12.66 -2.75
C ASP A 88 20.02 -13.02 -3.31
N ILE A 89 18.95 -12.74 -2.56
CA ILE A 89 17.56 -12.89 -3.00
C ILE A 89 17.31 -12.03 -4.25
N ARG A 90 17.70 -10.74 -4.20
CA ARG A 90 17.52 -9.80 -5.32
C ARG A 90 18.24 -10.28 -6.58
N ARG A 91 19.51 -10.67 -6.46
CA ARG A 91 20.33 -11.16 -7.58
C ARG A 91 19.72 -12.42 -8.20
N LYS A 92 19.39 -13.41 -7.38
CA LYS A 92 18.76 -14.66 -7.86
C LYS A 92 17.43 -14.41 -8.54
N SER A 93 16.58 -13.54 -7.97
CA SER A 93 15.31 -13.15 -8.59
C SER A 93 15.52 -12.47 -9.94
N ALA A 94 16.52 -11.58 -10.07
CA ALA A 94 16.83 -10.91 -11.33
C ALA A 94 17.39 -11.87 -12.39
N SER A 95 18.07 -12.93 -11.94
CA SER A 95 18.59 -14.02 -12.78
C SER A 95 17.58 -15.14 -13.06
N TYR A 96 16.31 -14.99 -12.64
CA TYR A 96 15.27 -16.02 -12.77
C TYR A 96 15.62 -17.36 -12.11
N GLU A 97 16.42 -17.32 -11.05
CA GLU A 97 16.79 -18.50 -10.27
C GLU A 97 15.78 -18.80 -9.17
N ILE A 98 15.57 -20.10 -8.91
CA ILE A 98 14.75 -20.55 -7.77
C ILE A 98 15.54 -20.31 -6.48
N ILE A 99 15.02 -19.42 -5.63
CA ILE A 99 15.65 -19.02 -4.37
C ILE A 99 15.44 -20.09 -3.27
N GLY A 100 14.20 -20.54 -3.08
CA GLY A 100 13.78 -21.48 -2.02
C GLY A 100 14.08 -22.96 -2.30
N ARG A 101 15.28 -23.30 -2.76
CA ARG A 101 15.68 -24.70 -2.95
C ARG A 101 15.92 -25.42 -1.61
N PRO A 102 15.59 -26.71 -1.46
CA PRO A 102 15.96 -27.50 -0.29
C PRO A 102 17.47 -27.43 -0.03
N GLY A 103 17.87 -27.17 1.22
CA GLY A 103 19.27 -27.00 1.60
C GLY A 103 19.89 -25.65 1.25
N SER A 104 19.17 -24.74 0.58
CA SER A 104 19.64 -23.35 0.40
C SER A 104 19.41 -22.54 1.69
N PRO A 105 20.13 -21.42 1.88
CA PRO A 105 19.92 -20.53 3.03
C PRO A 105 18.47 -20.03 3.16
N TRP A 106 17.77 -19.88 2.04
CA TRP A 106 16.39 -19.37 1.98
C TRP A 106 15.34 -20.48 1.93
N GLY A 107 15.76 -21.74 1.74
CA GLY A 107 14.87 -22.90 1.64
C GLY A 107 13.90 -23.01 2.81
N PRO A 108 14.36 -22.96 4.08
CA PRO A 108 13.47 -23.05 5.25
C PRO A 108 12.36 -21.99 5.27
N MET A 109 12.69 -20.73 4.97
CA MET A 109 11.73 -19.61 4.95
C MET A 109 10.63 -19.81 3.90
N PHE A 110 10.98 -20.26 2.70
CA PHE A 110 9.99 -20.53 1.65
C PHE A 110 9.19 -21.82 1.90
N ALA A 111 9.77 -22.80 2.60
CA ALA A 111 9.05 -23.99 3.05
C ALA A 111 7.99 -23.63 4.10
N GLU A 112 8.34 -22.80 5.08
CA GLU A 112 7.41 -22.26 6.07
C GLU A 112 6.30 -21.43 5.40
N LEU A 113 6.64 -20.56 4.45
CA LEU A 113 5.64 -19.83 3.66
C LEU A 113 4.66 -20.79 2.96
N ALA A 114 5.15 -21.88 2.37
CA ALA A 114 4.29 -22.86 1.70
C ALA A 114 3.34 -23.56 2.68
N GLU A 115 3.81 -23.90 3.88
CA GLU A 115 2.99 -24.46 4.95
C GLU A 115 1.92 -23.47 5.44
N ASN A 116 2.30 -22.22 5.71
CA ASN A 116 1.41 -21.15 6.14
C ASN A 116 0.33 -20.87 5.07
N VAL A 117 0.70 -20.88 3.79
CA VAL A 117 -0.26 -20.76 2.68
C VAL A 117 -1.22 -21.96 2.65
N GLY A 118 -0.72 -23.18 2.79
CA GLY A 118 -1.52 -24.40 2.78
C GLY A 118 -2.57 -24.42 3.89
N THR A 119 -2.17 -24.07 5.11
CA THR A 119 -3.01 -24.13 6.31
C THR A 119 -3.87 -22.88 6.53
N SER A 120 -3.57 -21.77 5.85
CA SER A 120 -4.34 -20.52 5.97
C SER A 120 -5.83 -20.69 5.66
N THR A 121 -6.67 -19.84 6.25
CA THR A 121 -8.11 -19.79 5.99
C THR A 121 -8.51 -18.43 5.42
N PRO A 122 -9.58 -18.34 4.59
CA PRO A 122 -10.02 -17.09 4.01
C PRO A 122 -10.67 -16.17 5.06
N MET A 123 -9.91 -15.18 5.54
CA MET A 123 -10.39 -14.22 6.53
C MET A 123 -11.09 -13.04 5.88
N ARG A 124 -11.98 -12.42 6.66
CA ARG A 124 -12.60 -11.14 6.28
C ARG A 124 -11.72 -10.01 6.82
N PRO A 125 -10.98 -9.29 5.96
CA PRO A 125 -10.16 -8.19 6.43
C PRO A 125 -11.03 -7.02 6.88
N LYS A 126 -10.45 -6.12 7.69
CA LYS A 126 -11.02 -4.82 8.07
C LYS A 126 -10.19 -3.71 7.41
N PRO A 127 -10.57 -3.24 6.21
CA PRO A 127 -9.82 -2.19 5.53
C PRO A 127 -9.73 -0.92 6.37
N MET A 128 -8.58 -0.25 6.30
CA MET A 128 -8.33 1.01 7.02
C MET A 128 -8.84 2.21 6.21
N THR A 129 -9.20 3.28 6.90
CA THR A 129 -9.37 4.59 6.25
C THR A 129 -8.01 5.14 5.81
N GLN A 130 -8.02 6.10 4.89
CA GLN A 130 -6.79 6.74 4.43
C GLN A 130 -5.99 7.37 5.58
N ASP A 131 -6.65 8.06 6.50
CA ASP A 131 -5.99 8.69 7.66
C ASP A 131 -5.39 7.67 8.61
N ALA A 132 -6.08 6.55 8.84
CA ALA A 132 -5.58 5.47 9.67
C ALA A 132 -4.36 4.78 9.04
N LEU A 133 -4.37 4.59 7.71
CA LEU A 133 -3.24 4.05 6.96
C LEU A 133 -2.03 5.00 7.02
N LEU A 134 -2.24 6.30 6.78
CA LEU A 134 -1.20 7.32 6.96
C LEU A 134 -0.70 7.39 8.40
N GLY A 135 -1.54 7.00 9.36
CA GLY A 135 -1.20 6.90 10.78
C GLY A 135 -0.17 5.84 11.13
N LEU A 136 0.09 4.88 10.23
CA LEU A 136 1.14 3.88 10.42
C LEU A 136 2.55 4.44 10.19
N PHE A 137 2.65 5.61 9.55
CA PHE A 137 3.92 6.20 9.14
C PHE A 137 4.27 7.42 9.98
N SER A 138 5.56 7.72 10.09
CA SER A 138 6.03 8.95 10.76
C SER A 138 5.52 10.20 10.03
N ALA A 139 5.25 11.29 10.76
CA ALA A 139 4.72 12.53 10.19
C ALA A 139 5.60 13.10 9.06
N ALA A 140 6.93 12.96 9.17
CA ALA A 140 7.90 13.35 8.15
C ALA A 140 7.77 12.51 6.87
N SER A 141 7.44 11.23 6.99
CA SER A 141 7.27 10.30 5.86
C SER A 141 6.00 10.57 5.05
N VAL A 142 4.97 11.16 5.67
CA VAL A 142 3.66 11.43 5.05
C VAL A 142 3.39 12.91 4.78
N GLY A 143 4.33 13.80 5.11
CA GLY A 143 4.16 15.25 4.91
C GLY A 143 3.03 15.86 5.75
N ARG A 144 2.68 15.26 6.91
CA ARG A 144 1.59 15.75 7.76
C ARG A 144 1.82 17.15 8.33
N ASP A 145 3.08 17.52 8.50
CA ASP A 145 3.48 18.82 9.06
C ASP A 145 3.81 19.86 7.97
N VAL A 146 3.50 19.56 6.70
CA VAL A 146 3.71 20.52 5.62
C VAL A 146 2.65 21.62 5.74
N VAL A 147 3.09 22.83 6.08
CA VAL A 147 2.25 24.02 6.01
C VAL A 147 2.11 24.40 4.53
N LEU A 148 0.89 24.30 4.00
CA LEU A 148 0.61 24.74 2.63
C LEU A 148 0.67 26.26 2.58
N GLU A 149 1.62 26.79 1.80
CA GLU A 149 1.65 28.21 1.47
C GLU A 149 0.76 28.47 0.25
N PRO A 150 -0.16 29.43 0.30
CA PRO A 150 -0.95 29.81 -0.86
C PRO A 150 -0.05 30.21 -2.03
N ALA A 151 -0.36 29.69 -3.24
CA ALA A 151 0.36 30.07 -4.45
C ALA A 151 0.25 31.58 -4.68
N THR A 152 1.36 32.24 -5.00
CA THR A 152 1.35 33.65 -5.38
C THR A 152 0.73 33.82 -6.77
N GLN A 153 0.31 35.04 -7.10
CA GLN A 153 -0.17 35.34 -8.45
C GLN A 153 0.93 35.20 -9.50
N PHE A 154 2.19 35.34 -9.10
CA PHE A 154 3.32 35.00 -9.93
C PHE A 154 3.38 33.49 -10.19
N ASP A 155 3.21 32.65 -9.17
CA ASP A 155 3.20 31.19 -9.33
C ASP A 155 2.05 30.72 -10.24
N MET A 156 0.89 31.36 -10.15
CA MET A 156 -0.29 31.01 -10.96
C MET A 156 -0.26 31.59 -12.38
N CYS A 157 0.29 32.80 -12.58
CA CYS A 157 0.10 33.56 -13.82
C CYS A 157 1.41 34.03 -14.49
N GLY A 158 2.57 33.80 -13.86
CA GLY A 158 3.89 34.21 -14.37
C GLY A 158 4.09 35.72 -14.48
N LYS A 159 3.21 36.52 -13.87
CA LYS A 159 3.24 37.98 -13.92
C LYS A 159 3.47 38.53 -12.53
N THR A 160 4.43 39.44 -12.41
CA THR A 160 4.63 40.22 -11.20
C THR A 160 3.53 41.27 -11.13
N GLU A 161 2.62 41.16 -10.17
CA GLU A 161 1.59 42.18 -9.96
C GLU A 161 2.26 43.43 -9.38
N LEU A 162 2.41 44.47 -10.20
CA LEU A 162 2.76 45.80 -9.73
C LEU A 162 1.50 46.40 -9.10
N GLN A 163 1.33 46.23 -7.79
CA GLN A 163 0.35 47.02 -7.05
C GLN A 163 0.69 48.50 -7.19
N ARG A 164 -0.09 49.20 -8.00
CA ARG A 164 -0.07 50.66 -8.11
C ARG A 164 -1.19 51.20 -7.25
N GLU A 165 -0.89 52.15 -6.38
CA GLU A 165 -1.93 52.89 -5.66
C GLU A 165 -2.90 53.51 -6.67
N THR A 166 -4.18 53.22 -6.49
CA THR A 166 -5.26 53.81 -7.27
C THR A 166 -5.32 55.30 -6.99
N LEU A 167 -5.22 56.13 -8.04
CA LEU A 167 -5.47 57.57 -7.96
C LEU A 167 -6.99 57.90 -7.95
N GLU A 168 -7.83 56.94 -7.55
CA GLU A 168 -9.27 57.16 -7.45
C GLU A 168 -9.54 58.20 -6.36
N VAL A 169 -9.96 59.39 -6.80
CA VAL A 169 -10.53 60.40 -5.92
C VAL A 169 -11.94 59.93 -5.59
N VAL A 170 -12.11 59.37 -4.39
CA VAL A 170 -13.43 59.11 -3.83
C VAL A 170 -14.03 60.46 -3.47
N TYR A 171 -15.04 60.88 -4.21
CA TYR A 171 -15.88 62.00 -3.80
C TYR A 171 -16.82 61.48 -2.72
N ASP A 172 -16.69 61.98 -1.49
CA ASP A 172 -17.73 61.76 -0.48
C ASP A 172 -19.04 62.36 -0.99
N GLU A 173 -20.13 61.59 -0.90
CA GLU A 173 -21.47 62.04 -1.26
C GLU A 173 -21.86 63.25 -0.39
N VAL A 174 -22.28 64.33 -1.07
CA VAL A 174 -22.71 65.62 -0.49
C VAL A 174 -23.93 65.45 0.43
#